data_AF-A0AA37T6H7-F1
#
_entry.id   AF-A0AA37T6H7-F1
#
_cell.length_a   1.000
_cell.length_b   1.000
_cell.length_c   1.000
_cell.angle_alpha   90.00
_cell.angle_beta   90.00
_cell.angle_gamma   90.00
#
_symmetry.space_group_name_H-M   'P 1'
#
loop_
_entity.id
_entity.type
_entity.pdbx_description
1 polymer ?
#
loop_
_entity_poly.entity_id
_entity_poly.type
_entity_poly.pdbx_seq_one_letter_code
_entity_poly.pdbx_strand_id
1 'polypeptide(L)' 'MSEKRDFSLDEIASVATEAGKQAKKESLDAGITPLYKDIETDEYYIIEQKLDGSEQRKYITKEEAEALHS' A
#
# COMPACT_ATOMS: atom_id res chain seq x y z
N MET A 1 1.12 -6.67 -38.07
CA MET A 1 0.82 -5.33 -37.53
C MET A 1 0.76 -5.46 -36.02
N SER A 2 1.72 -4.91 -35.28
CA SER A 2 1.64 -4.88 -33.81
C SER A 2 0.84 -3.65 -33.42
N GLU A 3 -0.38 -3.85 -32.93
CA GLU A 3 -1.14 -2.81 -32.23
C GLU A 3 -0.30 -2.34 -31.04
N LYS A 4 0.27 -1.13 -31.12
CA LYS A 4 0.74 -0.44 -29.93
C LYS A 4 -0.51 -0.03 -29.17
N ARG A 5 -0.81 -0.73 -28.09
CA ARG A 5 -1.78 -0.27 -27.09
C ARG A 5 -1.12 0.92 -26.38
N ASP A 6 -1.40 2.13 -26.87
CA ASP A 6 -1.13 3.37 -26.15
C ASP A 6 -2.07 3.43 -24.95
N PHE A 7 -1.62 2.92 -23.81
CA PHE A 7 -2.33 3.08 -22.55
C PHE A 7 -2.20 4.53 -22.11
N SER A 8 -3.32 5.20 -21.86
CA SER A 8 -3.30 6.51 -21.24
C SER A 8 -2.76 6.43 -19.81
N LEU A 9 -2.14 7.50 -19.32
CA LEU A 9 -1.64 7.55 -17.93
C LEU A 9 -2.77 7.31 -16.92
N ASP A 10 -3.98 7.77 -17.22
CA ASP A 10 -5.18 7.51 -16.42
C ASP A 10 -5.55 6.03 -16.35
N GLU A 11 -5.47 5.28 -17.45
CA GLU A 11 -5.73 3.84 -17.45
C GLU A 11 -4.69 3.08 -16.63
N ILE A 12 -3.41 3.46 -16.76
CA ILE A 12 -2.33 2.87 -15.95
C ILE A 12 -2.57 3.14 -14.47
N ALA A 13 -2.92 4.38 -14.12
CA ALA A 13 -3.21 4.77 -12.74
C ALA A 13 -4.41 4.01 -12.17
N SER A 14 -5.47 3.83 -12.96
CA SER A 14 -6.65 3.07 -12.56
C SER A 14 -6.33 1.60 -12.29
N VAL A 15 -5.59 0.95 -13.18
CA VAL A 15 -5.19 -0.46 -13.01
C VAL A 15 -4.26 -0.62 -11.80
N ALA A 16 -3.29 0.27 -11.62
CA ALA A 16 -2.40 0.26 -10.45
C ALA A 16 -3.17 0.47 -9.14
N THR A 17 -4.17 1.36 -9.13
CA THR A 17 -5.02 1.61 -7.96
C THR A 17 -5.82 0.37 -7.59
N GLU A 18 -6.45 -0.30 -8.55
CA GLU A 18 -7.23 -1.52 -8.29
C GLU A 18 -6.33 -2.67 -7.82
N ALA A 19 -5.15 -2.84 -8.42
CA ALA A 19 -4.16 -3.83 -7.98
C ALA A 19 -3.69 -3.55 -6.53
N GLY A 20 -3.45 -2.29 -6.18
CA GLY A 20 -3.09 -1.90 -4.82
C GLY A 20 -4.18 -2.20 -3.79
N LYS A 21 -5.45 -1.96 -4.14
CA LYS A 21 -6.61 -2.31 -3.29
C LYS A 21 -6.72 -3.82 -3.09
N GLN A 22 -6.56 -4.61 -4.16
CA GLN A 22 -6.61 -6.07 -4.10
C GLN A 22 -5.50 -6.61 -3.18
N ALA A 23 -4.25 -6.18 -3.40
CA ALA A 23 -3.11 -6.60 -2.58
C ALA A 23 -3.28 -6.23 -1.10
N LYS A 24 -3.87 -5.06 -0.82
CA LYS A 24 -4.22 -4.65 0.55
C LYS A 24 -5.25 -5.60 1.18
N LYS A 25 -6.31 -5.95 0.45
CA LYS A 25 -7.34 -6.87 0.92
C LYS A 25 -6.76 -8.26 1.23
N GLU A 26 -5.93 -8.78 0.34
CA GLU A 26 -5.26 -10.08 0.53
C GLU A 26 -4.30 -10.06 1.73
N SER A 27 -3.58 -8.96 1.94
CA SER A 27 -2.72 -8.79 3.12
C SER A 27 -3.52 -8.79 4.42
N LEU A 28 -4.64 -8.06 4.45
CA LEU A 28 -5.54 -8.00 5.61
C LEU A 28 -6.14 -9.39 5.93
N ASP A 29 -6.58 -10.14 4.91
CA ASP A 29 -7.13 -11.49 5.07
C ASP A 29 -6.10 -12.47 5.62
N ALA A 30 -4.84 -12.33 5.19
CA ALA A 30 -3.70 -13.09 5.70
C ALA A 30 -3.22 -12.65 7.10
N GLY A 31 -3.82 -11.61 7.69
CA GLY A 31 -3.36 -11.02 8.96
C GLY A 31 -2.00 -10.30 8.85
N ILE A 32 -1.54 -10.03 7.63
CA ILE A 32 -0.28 -9.34 7.36
C ILE A 32 -0.54 -7.83 7.44
N THR A 33 0.22 -7.14 8.27
CA THR A 33 0.21 -5.68 8.34
C THR A 33 1.26 -5.14 7.36
N PRO A 34 0.87 -4.50 6.23
CA PRO A 34 1.84 -4.01 5.27
C PRO A 34 2.60 -2.82 5.84
N LEU A 35 3.92 -2.84 5.69
CA LEU A 35 4.81 -1.74 6.03
C LEU A 35 4.98 -0.83 4.81
N TYR A 36 4.69 0.45 4.98
CA TYR A 36 4.89 1.47 3.95
C TYR A 36 6.06 2.38 4.33
N LYS A 37 6.69 2.95 3.31
CA LYS A 37 7.73 3.98 3.46
C LYS A 37 7.28 5.24 2.74
N ASP A 38 7.24 6.34 3.48
CA ASP A 38 7.01 7.67 2.94
C ASP A 38 8.29 8.14 2.24
N ILE A 39 8.19 8.47 0.95
CA ILE A 39 9.34 8.86 0.13
C ILE A 39 9.77 10.31 0.38
N GLU A 40 8.88 11.15 0.91
CA GLU A 40 9.15 12.56 1.14
C GLU A 40 9.82 12.78 2.51
N THR A 41 9.38 12.03 3.53
CA THR A 41 9.91 12.14 4.90
C THR A 41 10.93 11.05 5.26
N ASP A 42 11.09 10.03 4.41
CA ASP A 42 11.88 8.82 4.66
C ASP A 42 11.39 7.99 5.87
N GLU A 43 10.18 8.26 6.37
CA GLU A 43 9.60 7.60 7.54
C GLU A 43 8.82 6.34 7.16
N TYR A 44 8.71 5.41 8.11
CA TYR A 44 7.91 4.21 7.94
C TYR A 44 6.52 4.41 8.56
N TYR A 45 5.49 3.82 7.96
CA TYR A 45 4.16 3.82 8.54
C TYR A 45 3.40 2.55 8.21
N ILE A 46 2.45 2.23 9.08
CA ILE A 46 1.42 1.21 8.82
C ILE A 46 0.07 1.89 8.64
N ILE A 47 -0.83 1.23 7.93
CA ILE A 47 -2.22 1.68 7.80
C ILE A 47 -3.08 0.80 8.71
N GLU A 48 -3.60 1.39 9.78
CA GLU A 48 -4.58 0.76 10.64
C GLU A 48 -5.99 1.04 10.13
N GLN A 49 -6.78 -0.01 9.93
CA GLN A 49 -8.20 0.15 9.63
C GLN A 49 -8.99 0.23 10.95
N LYS A 50 -9.75 1.30 11.14
CA LYS A 50 -10.59 1.51 12.31
C LYS A 50 -11.93 0.77 12.14
N LEU A 51 -12.64 0.59 13.26
CA LEU A 51 -13.93 -0.10 13.30
C LEU A 51 -15.02 0.60 12.46
N ASP A 52 -14.87 1.90 12.21
CA ASP A 52 -15.76 2.70 11.35
C ASP A 52 -15.40 2.60 9.85
N GLY A 53 -14.39 1.80 9.51
CA GLY A 53 -13.89 1.63 8.15
C GLY A 53 -12.90 2.71 7.70
N SER A 54 -12.60 3.70 8.54
CA SER A 54 -11.59 4.72 8.24
C SER A 54 -10.17 4.17 8.33
N GLU A 55 -9.25 4.78 7.59
CA GLU A 55 -7.85 4.41 7.57
C GLU A 55 -7.01 5.45 8.32
N GLN A 56 -6.21 5.00 9.28
CA GLN A 56 -5.25 5.85 9.97
C GLN A 56 -3.83 5.44 9.61
N ARG A 57 -3.03 6.40 9.15
CA ARG A 57 -1.58 6.24 9.05
C ARG A 57 -0.97 6.36 10.44
N LYS A 58 -0.27 5.32 10.87
CA LYS A 58 0.51 5.33 12.10
C LYS A 58 1.98 5.26 11.70
N TYR A 59 2.67 6.39 11.82
CA TYR A 59 4.11 6.47 11.63
C TYR A 59 4.81 5.71 12.74
N ILE A 60 5.83 4.94 12.36
CA ILE A 60 6.62 4.10 13.26
C ILE A 60 8.10 4.36 13.00
N THR A 61 8.90 4.14 14.03
CA THR A 61 10.35 4.23 13.92
C THR A 61 10.93 3.08 13.08
N LYS A 62 12.16 3.25 12.61
CA LYS A 62 12.88 2.19 11.88
C LYS A 62 13.05 0.92 12.74
N GLU A 63 13.32 1.07 14.03
CA GLU A 63 13.45 -0.07 14.97
C GLU A 63 12.13 -0.85 15.10
N GLU A 64 10.99 -0.16 15.16
CA GLU A 64 9.66 -0.79 15.17
C GLU A 64 9.36 -1.51 13.85
N ALA A 65 9.77 -0.91 12.72
CA ALA A 65 9.65 -1.54 11.41
C ALA A 65 10.49 -2.82 11.30
N GLU A 66 11.70 -2.83 11.86
CA GLU A 66 12.59 -4.00 11.89
C GLU A 66 12.02 -5.11 12.81
N ALA A 67 11.39 -4.74 13.93
CA ALA A 67 10.74 -5.69 14.84
C ALA A 67 9.53 -6.41 14.21
N LEU A 68 8.82 -5.77 13.28
CA LEU A 68 7.69 -6.36 12.55
C LEU A 68 8.12 -7.39 11.48
N HIS A 69 9.41 -7.43 11.14
CA HIS A 69 9.99 -8.33 10.14
C HIS A 69 10.80 -9.49 10.75
N SER A 70 10.80 -9.65 12.08
CA SER A 70 11.51 -10.69 12.84
C SER A 70 10.62 -11.88 13.18
#